data_AF-A0A1C5I4Q7-F1
#
_entry.id   AF-A0A1C5I4Q7-F1
#
_cell.length_a   1.000
_cell.length_b   1.000
_cell.length_c   1.000
_cell.angle_alpha   90.00
_cell.angle_beta   90.00
_cell.angle_gamma   90.00
#
_symmetry.space_group_name_H-M   'P 1'
#
loop_
_entity.id
_entity.type
_entity.pdbx_description
1 polymer ?
#
loop_
_entity_poly.entity_id
_entity_poly.type
_entity_poly.pdbx_seq_one_letter_code
_entity_poly.pdbx_strand_id
1 'polypeptide(L)'
;MTAILNPTGPAPLTPPAPRRAVEAAKEPAAAVPSAHPVGPVLELPGTPAAALVPVTRDGRAVGAFVLAGGQVRYRSISDPDQVLAAAAGAAAVALLTAAVAVLGRRRPPAIGAVTMGPGGWVSLRGTRVPALRPARRRPWWARALRARRLVVER
;
A
#
# COMPACT_ATOMS: atom_id res chain seq x y z
N MET A 1 -16.68 -37.12 -26.48
CA MET A 1 -15.38 -37.47 -25.87
C MET A 1 -14.40 -36.39 -26.29
N THR A 2 -14.20 -35.38 -25.44
CA THR A 2 -13.27 -34.26 -25.66
C THR A 2 -12.90 -33.73 -24.28
N ALA A 3 -11.61 -33.80 -23.94
CA ALA A 3 -11.09 -33.53 -22.60
C ALA A 3 -10.95 -32.02 -22.34
N ILE A 4 -11.42 -31.58 -21.17
CA ILE A 4 -11.19 -30.23 -20.63
C ILE A 4 -9.93 -30.30 -19.76
N LEU A 5 -8.88 -29.58 -20.16
CA LEU A 5 -7.69 -29.36 -19.35
C LEU A 5 -8.03 -28.36 -18.23
N ASN A 6 -8.07 -28.87 -17.00
CA ASN A 6 -8.26 -28.07 -15.80
C ASN A 6 -6.87 -27.73 -15.22
N PRO A 7 -6.45 -26.45 -15.10
CA PRO A 7 -5.10 -26.09 -14.65
C PRO A 7 -4.89 -26.16 -13.13
N THR A 8 -5.83 -26.72 -12.37
CA THR A 8 -5.72 -26.88 -10.92
C THR A 8 -5.82 -28.35 -10.53
N GLY A 9 -4.68 -29.04 -10.60
CA GLY A 9 -4.50 -30.31 -9.91
C GLY A 9 -4.39 -30.10 -8.38
N PRO A 10 -4.70 -31.12 -7.56
CA PRO A 10 -4.52 -31.05 -6.12
C PRO A 10 -3.02 -30.94 -5.80
N ALA A 11 -2.63 -29.86 -5.13
CA ALA A 11 -1.25 -29.64 -4.69
C ALA A 11 -0.86 -30.72 -3.66
N PRO A 12 0.30 -31.40 -3.81
CA PRO A 12 0.82 -32.25 -2.76
C PRO A 12 1.32 -31.37 -1.59
N LEU A 13 0.69 -31.52 -0.43
CA LEU A 13 1.17 -30.95 0.84
C LEU A 13 2.43 -31.70 1.27
N THR A 14 3.57 -31.28 0.75
CA THR A 14 4.88 -31.74 1.21
C THR A 14 5.42 -30.72 2.22
N PRO A 15 5.76 -31.10 3.46
CA PRO A 15 6.39 -30.18 4.39
C PRO A 15 7.82 -29.85 3.93
N PRO A 16 8.28 -28.59 4.04
CA PRO A 16 9.66 -28.26 3.69
C PRO A 16 10.64 -28.90 4.68
N ALA A 17 11.60 -29.66 4.14
CA ALA A 17 12.76 -30.18 4.86
C ALA A 17 13.64 -29.03 5.43
N PRO A 18 14.35 -29.25 6.55
CA PRO A 18 15.17 -28.23 7.19
C PRO A 18 16.34 -27.82 6.30
N ARG A 19 16.47 -26.51 6.03
CA ARG A 19 17.65 -25.98 5.35
C ARG A 19 18.87 -26.12 6.25
N ARG A 20 19.83 -26.90 5.75
CA ARG A 20 21.21 -27.04 6.17
C ARG A 20 21.86 -25.67 6.39
N ALA A 21 22.61 -25.56 7.49
CA ALA A 21 23.38 -24.39 7.89
C ALA A 21 24.25 -23.86 6.75
N VAL A 22 24.13 -22.55 6.48
CA VAL A 22 25.12 -21.79 5.71
C VAL A 22 26.07 -21.19 6.72
N GLU A 23 27.20 -21.86 6.89
CA GLU A 23 28.38 -21.35 7.57
C GLU A 23 29.15 -20.42 6.61
N ALA A 24 29.59 -19.30 7.17
CA ALA A 24 30.62 -18.38 6.68
C ALA A 24 30.34 -17.55 5.39
N ALA A 25 29.68 -16.41 5.57
CA ALA A 25 30.01 -15.20 4.82
C ALA A 25 29.94 -13.98 5.75
N LYS A 26 31.11 -13.64 6.30
CA LYS A 26 31.54 -12.32 6.80
C LYS A 26 30.52 -11.56 7.65
N GLU A 27 30.64 -11.79 8.95
CA GLU A 27 30.18 -10.92 10.03
C GLU A 27 30.36 -9.44 9.63
N PRO A 28 29.28 -8.66 9.42
CA PRO A 28 29.39 -7.23 9.56
C PRO A 28 29.67 -7.03 11.04
N ALA A 29 30.92 -6.67 11.34
CA ALA A 29 31.37 -6.27 12.67
C ALA A 29 30.21 -5.58 13.38
N ALA A 30 29.81 -6.14 14.52
CA ALA A 30 28.79 -5.58 15.38
C ALA A 30 29.03 -4.07 15.42
N ALA A 31 28.15 -3.31 14.77
CA ALA A 31 28.13 -1.89 14.96
C ALA A 31 27.85 -1.72 16.45
N VAL A 32 28.91 -1.37 17.19
CA VAL A 32 28.82 -0.87 18.56
C VAL A 32 27.60 0.04 18.54
N PRO A 33 26.54 -0.20 19.35
CA PRO A 33 25.41 0.70 19.39
C PRO A 33 26.02 2.06 19.73
N SER A 34 26.07 2.93 18.71
CA SER A 34 26.66 4.24 18.80
C SER A 34 25.97 4.90 19.98
N ALA A 35 26.71 5.12 21.05
CA ALA A 35 26.21 5.71 22.28
C ALA A 35 25.49 6.99 21.87
N HIS A 36 24.16 6.96 21.87
CA HIS A 36 23.39 8.17 21.64
C HIS A 36 23.86 9.15 22.70
N PRO A 37 24.21 10.39 22.33
CA PRO A 37 24.71 11.36 23.29
C PRO A 37 23.60 11.63 24.32
N VAL A 38 23.73 10.96 25.46
CA VAL A 38 22.99 11.22 26.68
C VAL A 38 23.47 12.58 27.13
N GLY A 39 22.60 13.59 27.08
CA GLY A 39 22.99 14.93 27.47
C GLY A 39 23.24 15.03 28.97
N PRO A 40 23.77 16.18 29.43
CA PRO A 40 24.12 16.35 30.84
C PRO A 40 22.89 16.15 31.73
N VAL A 41 23.10 15.55 32.89
CA VAL A 41 22.06 15.43 33.92
C VAL A 41 21.72 16.83 34.43
N LEU A 42 20.47 17.23 34.27
CA LEU A 42 19.94 18.51 34.74
C LEU A 42 19.13 18.25 36.01
N GLU A 43 19.63 18.70 37.15
CA GLU A 43 18.88 18.67 38.41
C GLU A 43 17.88 19.83 38.44
N LEU A 44 16.59 19.52 38.62
CA LEU A 44 15.56 20.54 38.78
C LEU A 44 15.24 20.77 40.25
N PRO A 45 15.23 22.04 40.69
CA PRO A 45 14.73 22.38 42.01
C PRO A 45 13.22 22.10 42.09
N GLY A 46 12.80 21.35 43.10
CA GLY A 46 11.39 21.00 43.31
C GLY A 46 11.20 19.95 44.39
N THR A 47 9.95 19.71 44.78
CA THR A 47 9.56 18.67 45.73
C THR A 47 8.56 17.72 45.04
N PRO A 48 8.94 16.47 44.73
CA PRO A 48 10.25 15.84 44.94
C PRO A 48 11.33 16.39 43.99
N ALA A 49 12.59 16.33 44.42
CA ALA A 49 13.73 16.62 43.56
C ALA A 49 13.70 15.70 42.33
N ALA A 50 13.97 16.27 41.16
CA ALA A 50 13.90 15.56 39.90
C ALA A 50 15.16 15.78 39.08
N ALA A 51 15.75 14.70 38.57
CA ALA A 51 16.85 14.75 37.62
C ALA A 51 16.32 14.47 36.22
N LEU A 52 16.69 15.32 35.26
CA LEU A 52 16.38 15.15 33.83
C LEU A 52 17.63 14.73 33.08
N VAL A 53 17.49 13.67 32.30
CA VAL A 53 18.52 13.21 31.37
C VAL A 53 17.98 13.35 29.95
N PRO A 54 18.36 14.41 29.22
CA PRO A 54 17.87 14.62 27.85
C PRO A 54 18.45 13.58 26.90
N VAL A 55 17.60 13.05 26.05
CA VAL A 55 17.94 12.11 24.97
C VAL A 55 17.95 12.89 23.68
N THR A 56 19.12 12.97 23.05
CA THR A 56 19.28 13.65 21.76
C THR A 56 19.52 12.65 20.64
N ARG A 57 19.00 12.96 19.46
CA ARG A 57 19.25 12.24 18.21
C ARG A 57 19.53 13.27 17.14
N ASP A 58 20.64 13.12 16.43
CA ASP A 58 21.04 14.04 15.35
C ASP A 58 21.07 15.52 15.81
N GLY A 59 21.48 15.77 17.06
CA GLY A 59 21.54 17.10 17.66
C GLY A 59 20.20 17.69 18.13
N ARG A 60 19.08 16.95 17.99
CA ARG A 60 17.74 17.37 18.46
C ARG A 60 17.31 16.57 19.68
N ALA A 61 16.63 17.23 20.63
CA ALA A 61 16.05 16.56 21.80
C ALA A 61 14.80 15.76 21.37
N VAL A 62 14.85 14.44 21.56
CA VAL A 62 13.73 13.51 21.25
C VAL A 62 12.89 13.21 22.50
N GLY A 63 13.47 13.42 23.67
CA GLY A 63 12.79 13.22 24.94
C GLY A 63 13.74 13.40 26.11
N ALA A 64 13.26 13.06 27.30
CA ALA A 64 14.08 13.02 28.51
C ALA A 64 13.66 11.87 29.40
N PHE A 65 14.62 11.26 30.08
CA PHE A 65 14.34 10.45 31.25
C PHE A 65 14.21 11.37 32.46
N VAL A 66 13.10 11.23 33.17
CA VAL A 66 12.79 11.97 34.40
C VAL A 66 12.95 11.00 35.54
N LEU A 67 13.94 11.24 36.40
CA LEU A 67 14.07 10.55 37.69
C LEU A 67 13.43 11.44 38.75
N ALA A 68 12.33 11.00 39.37
CA ALA A 68 11.69 11.70 40.46
C ALA A 68 11.17 10.69 41.49
N GLY A 69 11.45 10.92 42.78
CA GLY A 69 10.98 10.03 43.86
C GLY A 69 11.40 8.56 43.69
N GLY A 70 12.59 8.30 43.15
CA GLY A 70 13.11 6.95 42.90
C GLY A 70 12.51 6.24 41.67
N GLN A 71 11.66 6.90 40.89
CA GLN A 71 11.06 6.36 39.67
C GLN A 71 11.65 7.02 38.43
N VAL A 72 12.01 6.22 37.43
CA VAL A 72 12.45 6.69 36.12
C VAL A 72 11.30 6.62 35.13
N ARG A 73 10.96 7.73 34.49
CA ARG A 73 9.93 7.80 33.44
C ARG A 73 10.49 8.46 32.19
N TYR A 74 10.30 7.83 31.05
CA TYR A 74 10.60 8.47 29.76
C TYR A 74 9.47 9.42 29.36
N ARG A 75 9.82 10.63 28.94
CA ARG A 75 8.91 11.62 28.36
C ARG A 75 9.41 11.98 26.96
N SER A 76 8.63 11.60 25.94
CA SER A 76 8.90 11.98 24.55
C SER A 76 8.54 13.43 24.31
N ILE A 77 9.37 14.14 23.55
CA ILE A 77 9.04 15.44 22.98
C ILE A 77 8.57 15.17 21.56
N SER A 78 7.27 15.40 21.30
CA SER A 78 6.75 15.32 19.94
C SER A 78 7.27 16.52 19.14
N ASP A 79 7.92 16.27 18.01
CA ASP A 79 8.35 17.33 17.11
C ASP A 79 7.10 17.97 16.45
N PRO A 80 6.82 19.27 16.69
CA PRO A 80 5.65 19.94 16.12
C PRO A 80 5.67 19.91 14.59
N ASP A 81 6.86 19.97 13.97
CA ASP A 81 7.00 19.91 12.51
C ASP A 81 6.59 18.53 11.98
N GLN A 82 6.94 17.47 12.72
CA GLN A 82 6.56 16.10 12.37
C GLN A 82 5.04 15.90 12.50
N VAL A 83 4.41 16.45 13.55
CA VAL A 83 2.96 16.40 13.73
C VAL A 83 2.25 17.17 12.61
N LEU A 84 2.75 18.36 12.26
CA LEU A 84 2.19 19.17 11.19
C LEU A 84 2.34 18.50 9.83
N ALA A 85 3.50 17.90 9.54
CA ALA A 85 3.75 17.14 8.32
C ALA A 85 2.83 15.90 8.22
N ALA A 86 2.65 15.18 9.32
CA ALA A 86 1.74 14.04 9.38
C ALA A 86 0.28 14.47 9.15
N ALA A 87 -0.15 15.56 9.80
CA ALA A 87 -1.49 16.11 9.62
C ALA A 87 -1.73 16.59 8.18
N ALA A 88 -0.76 17.29 7.59
CA ALA A 88 -0.82 17.74 6.20
C ALA A 88 -0.89 16.55 5.23
N GLY A 89 -0.08 15.50 5.45
CA GLY A 89 -0.11 14.27 4.67
C GLY A 89 -1.46 13.57 4.75
N ALA A 90 -2.01 13.42 5.95
CA ALA A 90 -3.33 12.82 6.15
C ALA A 90 -4.44 13.62 5.43
N ALA A 91 -4.41 14.95 5.53
CA ALA A 91 -5.35 15.84 4.85
C ALA A 91 -5.26 15.71 3.32
N ALA A 92 -4.05 15.66 2.76
CA ALA A 92 -3.83 15.49 1.33
C ALA A 92 -4.41 14.17 0.81
N VAL A 93 -4.21 13.07 1.53
CA VAL A 93 -4.77 11.75 1.17
C VAL A 93 -6.29 11.76 1.24
N ALA A 94 -6.88 12.36 2.28
CA ALA A 94 -8.32 12.50 2.41
C ALA A 94 -8.94 13.31 1.26
N LEU A 95 -8.31 14.43 0.87
CA LEU A 95 -8.77 15.24 -0.26
C LEU A 95 -8.65 14.50 -1.59
N LEU A 96 -7.55 13.78 -1.82
CA LEU A 96 -7.35 13.00 -3.05
C LEU A 96 -8.42 11.91 -3.19
N THR A 97 -8.64 11.15 -2.12
CA THR A 97 -9.66 10.09 -2.09
C THR A 97 -11.07 10.64 -2.30
N ALA A 98 -11.41 11.77 -1.66
CA ALA A 98 -12.66 12.46 -1.89
C ALA A 98 -12.81 12.92 -3.36
N ALA A 99 -11.76 13.50 -3.95
CA ALA A 99 -11.76 13.93 -5.35
C ALA A 99 -11.97 12.75 -6.31
N VAL A 100 -11.28 11.63 -6.09
CA VAL A 100 -11.44 10.40 -6.86
C VAL A 100 -12.87 9.86 -6.74
N ALA A 101 -13.44 9.85 -5.54
CA ALA A 101 -14.82 9.41 -5.32
C ALA A 101 -15.83 10.30 -6.06
N VAL A 102 -15.64 11.63 -6.01
CA VAL A 102 -16.49 12.60 -6.74
C VAL A 102 -16.36 12.41 -8.25
N LEU A 103 -15.14 12.24 -8.76
CA LEU A 103 -14.91 12.03 -10.19
C LEU A 103 -15.50 10.71 -10.67
N GLY A 104 -15.39 9.65 -9.86
CA GLY A 104 -16.01 8.35 -10.12
C GLY A 104 -17.54 8.44 -10.19
N ARG A 105 -18.18 9.19 -9.30
CA ARG A 105 -19.64 9.44 -9.35
C ARG A 105 -20.07 10.20 -10.61
N ARG A 106 -19.24 11.09 -11.13
CA ARG A 106 -19.54 11.86 -12.36
C ARG A 106 -19.34 11.06 -13.65
N ARG A 107 -18.59 9.96 -13.61
CA ARG A 107 -18.36 9.10 -14.77
C ARG A 107 -19.16 7.80 -14.60
N PRO A 108 -20.40 7.72 -15.11
CA PRO A 108 -21.15 6.48 -15.07
C PRO A 108 -20.33 5.38 -15.75
N PRO A 109 -20.37 4.15 -15.23
CA PRO A 109 -19.61 3.04 -15.81
C PRO A 109 -20.05 2.86 -17.27
N ALA A 110 -19.07 2.68 -18.17
CA ALA A 110 -19.31 2.53 -19.61
C ALA A 110 -20.09 1.24 -19.95
N ILE A 111 -20.12 0.30 -19.01
CA ILE A 111 -20.83 -0.97 -19.06
C ILE A 111 -21.74 -0.99 -17.83
N GLY A 112 -23.04 -1.15 -18.03
CA GLY A 112 -23.97 -1.33 -16.92
C GLY A 112 -23.91 -2.75 -16.34
N ALA A 113 -24.98 -3.20 -15.69
CA ALA A 113 -25.01 -4.51 -15.04
C ALA A 113 -24.72 -5.65 -16.03
N VAL A 114 -23.80 -6.53 -15.63
CA VAL A 114 -23.48 -7.77 -16.31
C VAL A 114 -24.28 -8.89 -15.62
N THR A 115 -25.21 -9.50 -16.33
CA THR A 115 -26.03 -10.59 -15.78
C THR A 115 -25.78 -11.87 -16.55
N MET A 116 -25.55 -12.97 -15.84
CA MET A 116 -25.42 -14.30 -16.44
C MET A 116 -26.81 -14.96 -16.50
N GLY A 117 -27.21 -15.40 -17.68
CA GLY A 117 -28.44 -16.15 -17.88
C GLY A 117 -28.27 -17.65 -17.53
N PRO A 118 -29.36 -18.36 -17.19
CA PRO A 118 -29.32 -19.81 -17.04
C PRO A 118 -28.94 -20.43 -18.38
N GLY A 119 -27.75 -21.05 -18.44
CA GLY A 119 -27.11 -21.52 -19.68
C GLY A 119 -25.77 -20.85 -20.01
N GLY A 120 -25.28 -19.92 -19.17
CA GLY A 120 -23.91 -19.39 -19.27
C GLY A 120 -23.74 -18.20 -20.21
N TRP A 121 -24.81 -17.70 -20.81
CA TRP A 121 -24.78 -16.49 -21.63
C TRP A 121 -24.63 -15.24 -20.75
N VAL A 122 -23.84 -14.26 -21.20
CA VAL A 122 -23.63 -13.00 -20.49
C VAL A 122 -24.42 -11.89 -21.20
N SER A 123 -25.37 -11.28 -20.49
CA SER A 123 -26.11 -10.10 -20.94
C SER A 123 -25.51 -8.84 -20.33
N LEU A 124 -25.24 -7.85 -21.17
CA LEU A 124 -24.70 -6.55 -20.80
C LEU A 124 -25.81 -5.51 -20.97
N ARG A 125 -26.35 -4.96 -19.87
CA ARG A 125 -27.33 -3.85 -19.96
C ARG A 125 -26.62 -2.50 -19.90
N GLY A 126 -27.19 -1.49 -20.56
CA GLY A 126 -26.70 -0.10 -20.49
C GLY A 126 -25.45 0.20 -21.31
N THR A 127 -24.93 -0.76 -22.08
CA THR A 127 -23.84 -0.50 -23.03
C THR A 127 -24.38 0.34 -24.19
N ARG A 128 -23.76 1.50 -24.46
CA ARG A 128 -24.01 2.21 -25.72
C ARG A 128 -23.67 1.26 -26.85
N VAL A 129 -24.66 0.97 -27.72
CA VAL A 129 -24.46 0.15 -28.91
C VAL A 129 -23.25 0.73 -29.65
N PRO A 130 -22.19 -0.07 -29.92
CA PRO A 130 -21.06 0.41 -30.69
C PRO A 130 -21.64 0.97 -31.98
N ALA A 131 -21.43 2.26 -32.22
CA ALA A 131 -21.95 2.86 -33.42
C ALA A 131 -21.34 2.08 -34.58
N LEU A 132 -22.17 1.38 -35.36
CA LEU A 132 -21.79 0.69 -36.60
C LEU A 132 -21.46 1.74 -37.69
N ARG A 133 -20.81 2.84 -37.31
CA ARG A 133 -20.32 3.81 -38.25
C ARG A 133 -19.21 3.13 -39.04
N PRO A 134 -19.23 3.22 -40.38
CA PRO A 134 -18.11 2.79 -41.17
C PRO A 134 -16.89 3.60 -40.72
N ALA A 135 -15.98 2.96 -39.98
CA ALA A 135 -14.66 3.53 -39.77
C ALA A 135 -14.06 3.68 -41.17
N ARG A 136 -13.87 4.94 -41.62
CA ARG A 136 -13.32 5.25 -42.96
C ARG A 136 -12.02 4.51 -43.25
N ARG A 137 -11.32 4.02 -42.22
CA ARG A 137 -10.17 3.11 -42.30
C ARG A 137 -10.40 1.84 -41.49
N ARG A 138 -10.08 0.70 -42.09
CA ARG A 138 -10.02 -0.60 -41.38
C ARG A 138 -8.92 -0.56 -40.31
N PRO A 139 -9.24 -0.86 -39.04
CA PRO A 139 -8.24 -0.96 -38.00
C PRO A 139 -7.24 -2.08 -38.32
N TRP A 140 -5.99 -1.90 -37.90
CA TRP A 140 -4.87 -2.77 -38.29
C TRP A 140 -5.08 -4.23 -37.86
N TRP A 141 -5.67 -4.46 -36.69
CA TRP A 141 -5.96 -5.80 -36.18
C TRP A 141 -6.97 -6.54 -37.07
N ALA A 142 -7.93 -5.84 -37.66
CA ALA A 142 -8.92 -6.46 -38.56
C ALA A 142 -8.29 -6.89 -39.89
N ARG A 143 -7.17 -6.26 -40.30
CA ARG A 143 -6.35 -6.71 -41.43
C ARG A 143 -5.49 -7.92 -41.05
N ALA A 144 -4.87 -7.88 -39.87
CA ALA A 144 -4.07 -8.99 -39.36
C ALA A 144 -4.89 -10.28 -39.19
N LEU A 145 -6.11 -10.17 -38.68
CA LEU A 145 -7.01 -11.30 -38.44
C LEU A 145 -7.85 -11.70 -39.66
N ARG A 146 -7.67 -11.05 -40.82
CA ARG A 146 -8.51 -11.23 -42.03
C ARG A 146 -10.03 -11.24 -41.75
N ALA A 147 -10.47 -10.44 -40.78
CA ALA A 147 -11.86 -10.43 -40.36
C ALA A 147 -12.76 -9.91 -41.49
N ARG A 148 -13.72 -10.75 -41.92
CA ARG A 148 -14.73 -10.39 -42.92
C ARG A 148 -15.90 -9.69 -42.24
N ARG A 149 -16.51 -8.73 -42.95
CA ARG A 149 -17.69 -8.02 -42.46
C ARG A 149 -18.86 -9.00 -42.48
N LEU A 150 -19.53 -9.18 -41.34
CA LEU A 150 -20.85 -9.79 -41.32
C LEU A 150 -21.82 -8.77 -41.90
N VAL A 151 -22.17 -8.94 -43.18
CA VAL A 151 -23.27 -8.21 -43.79
C VAL A 151 -24.52 -9.00 -43.40
N VAL A 152 -25.41 -8.38 -42.62
CA VAL A 152 -26.75 -8.92 -42.39
C VAL A 152 -27.50 -8.67 -43.70
N GLU A 153 -27.69 -9.72 -44.50
CA GLU A 153 -28.67 -9.69 -45.60
C GLU A 153 -30.05 -9.40 -45.00
N ARG A 154 -30.77 -8.51 -45.66
CA ARG A 154 -32.10 -8.04 -45.25
C ARG A 154 -33.16 -8.82 -45.99
#